data_AF-A0A941F1Y6-F1
#
_entry.id   AF-A0A941F1Y6-F1
#
_cell.length_a   1.000
_cell.length_b   1.000
_cell.length_c   1.000
_cell.angle_alpha   90.00
_cell.angle_beta   90.00
_cell.angle_gamma   90.00
#
_symmetry.space_group_name_H-M   'P 1'
#
loop_
_entity.id
_entity.type
_entity.pdbx_description
1 polymer ?
#
loop_
_entity_poly.entity_id
_entity_poly.type
_entity_poly.pdbx_seq_one_letter_code
_entity_poly.pdbx_strand_id
1 'polypeptide(L)'
;LKNTEARDLVAAVRTVARGEGIVAPAVTRRLIAEFAAKPARRTEADPAVLESLTRREREVLSCLGEGLSNAGIADRLDMAEATVKTHVSRLLGKLGLRSRVQAAVLAQELGI
;
A
#
# COMPACT_ATOMS: atom_id res chain seq x y z
N LEU A 1 13.54 30.77 -18.98
CA LEU A 1 13.04 29.41 -18.68
C LEU A 1 12.98 29.21 -17.16
N LYS A 2 11.97 29.75 -16.45
CA LYS A 2 11.79 29.54 -14.99
C LYS A 2 10.32 29.58 -14.49
N ASN A 3 9.33 29.73 -15.36
CA ASN A 3 7.90 29.81 -14.97
C ASN A 3 7.05 28.59 -15.34
N THR A 4 7.58 27.72 -16.21
CA THR A 4 6.86 26.53 -16.71
C THR A 4 6.92 25.40 -15.69
N GLU A 5 8.11 25.13 -15.14
CA GLU A 5 8.33 24.02 -14.18
C GLU A 5 7.51 24.13 -12.89
N ALA A 6 7.32 25.36 -12.37
CA ALA A 6 6.52 25.56 -11.16
C ALA A 6 5.02 25.34 -11.39
N ARG A 7 4.50 25.68 -12.58
CA ARG A 7 3.08 25.46 -12.93
C ARG A 7 2.80 23.97 -13.16
N ASP A 8 3.75 23.28 -13.77
CA ASP A 8 3.64 21.84 -14.03
C ASP A 8 3.67 21.03 -12.72
N LEU A 9 4.47 21.46 -11.73
CA LEU A 9 4.52 20.84 -10.41
C LEU A 9 3.19 21.00 -9.64
N VAL A 10 2.59 22.20 -9.69
CA VAL A 10 1.30 22.47 -9.04
C VAL A 10 0.16 21.69 -9.70
N ALA A 11 0.19 21.54 -11.03
CA ALA A 11 -0.76 20.71 -11.76
C ALA A 11 -0.63 19.22 -11.41
N ALA A 12 0.61 18.72 -11.27
CA ALA A 12 0.88 17.35 -10.86
C ALA A 12 0.38 17.07 -9.42
N VAL A 13 0.65 17.96 -8.46
CA VAL A 13 0.16 17.83 -7.07
C VAL A 13 -1.37 17.86 -7.01
N ARG A 14 -2.02 18.74 -7.78
CA ARG A 14 -3.50 18.81 -7.84
C ARG A 14 -4.12 17.58 -8.50
N THR A 15 -3.42 16.92 -9.42
CA THR A 15 -3.89 15.71 -10.10
C THR A 15 -3.80 14.49 -9.18
N VAL A 16 -2.68 14.34 -8.45
CA VAL A 16 -2.54 13.33 -7.40
C VAL A 16 -3.56 13.54 -6.27
N ALA A 17 -3.83 14.79 -5.90
CA ALA A 17 -4.84 15.14 -4.89
C ALA A 17 -6.29 14.82 -5.33
N ARG A 18 -6.55 14.65 -6.63
CA ARG A 18 -7.87 14.25 -7.17
C ARG A 18 -8.05 12.73 -7.29
N GLY A 19 -7.04 11.93 -6.92
CA GLY A 19 -7.14 10.46 -6.96
C GLY A 19 -7.06 9.84 -8.36
N GLU A 20 -6.76 10.63 -9.39
CA GLU A 20 -6.54 10.15 -10.75
C GLU A 20 -5.03 9.97 -10.98
N GLY A 21 -4.58 8.72 -10.94
CA GLY A 21 -3.16 8.38 -11.09
C GLY A 21 -2.65 8.62 -12.51
N ILE A 22 -2.03 9.78 -12.76
CA ILE A 22 -1.14 9.97 -13.91
C ILE A 22 0.26 10.25 -13.36
N VAL A 23 1.11 9.22 -13.41
CA VAL A 23 2.51 9.32 -13.00
C VAL A 23 3.31 9.88 -14.17
N ALA A 24 3.91 11.05 -13.99
CA ALA A 24 4.78 11.66 -15.01
C ALA A 24 5.96 10.71 -15.36
N PRO A 25 6.37 10.60 -16.64
CA PRO A 25 7.38 9.64 -17.08
C PRO A 25 8.70 9.65 -16.29
N ALA A 26 9.13 10.82 -15.81
CA ALA A 26 10.33 10.96 -15.00
C ALA A 26 10.18 10.32 -13.60
N VAL A 27 8.99 10.42 -13.00
CA VAL A 27 8.67 9.78 -11.71
C VAL A 27 8.55 8.27 -11.92
N THR A 28 7.94 7.82 -13.01
CA THR A 28 7.88 6.41 -13.40
C THR A 28 9.29 5.82 -13.54
N ARG A 29 10.21 6.51 -14.23
CA ARG A 29 11.58 6.02 -14.42
C ARG A 29 12.36 5.94 -13.11
N ARG A 30 12.17 6.90 -12.19
CA ARG A 30 12.80 6.87 -10.86
C ARG A 30 12.23 5.76 -9.98
N LEU A 31 10.92 5.53 -10.01
CA LEU A 31 10.26 4.46 -9.29
C LEU A 31 10.70 3.08 -9.81
N ILE A 32 10.78 2.89 -11.13
CA ILE A 32 11.31 1.66 -11.74
C ILE A 32 12.77 1.44 -11.33
N ALA A 33 13.60 2.49 -11.35
CA ALA A 33 15.01 2.38 -10.95
C ALA A 33 15.17 2.03 -9.47
N GLU A 34 14.38 2.61 -8.56
CA GLU A 34 14.40 2.27 -7.13
C GLU A 34 13.87 0.85 -6.85
N PHE A 35 12.85 0.39 -7.58
CA PHE A 35 12.34 -0.98 -7.49
C PHE A 35 13.31 -2.01 -8.08
N ALA A 36 13.96 -1.71 -9.20
CA ALA A 36 14.91 -2.61 -9.86
C ALA A 36 16.27 -2.68 -9.13
N ALA A 37 16.67 -1.62 -8.43
CA ALA A 37 17.95 -1.55 -7.72
C ALA A 37 17.99 -2.31 -6.39
N LYS A 38 16.85 -2.81 -5.89
CA LYS A 38 16.81 -3.67 -4.69
C LYS A 38 16.31 -5.06 -5.04
N PRO A 39 17.19 -6.06 -5.23
CA PRO A 39 16.89 -7.35 -4.66
C PRO A 39 16.96 -7.13 -3.14
N ALA A 40 15.85 -6.73 -2.53
CA ALA A 40 15.75 -6.83 -1.09
C ALA A 40 16.10 -8.27 -0.75
N ARG A 41 17.12 -8.47 0.11
CA ARG A 41 17.34 -9.75 0.76
C ARG A 41 15.96 -10.24 1.21
N ARG A 42 15.44 -11.29 0.58
CA ARG A 42 14.27 -12.02 1.04
C ARG A 42 14.68 -12.64 2.36
N THR A 43 14.55 -11.89 3.44
CA THR A 43 14.34 -12.49 4.73
C THR A 43 12.93 -13.03 4.61
N GLU A 44 12.79 -14.34 4.36
CA GLU A 44 11.48 -14.98 4.28
C GLU A 44 10.70 -14.56 5.54
N ALA A 45 9.57 -13.86 5.34
CA ALA A 45 8.75 -13.44 6.45
C ALA A 45 8.27 -14.69 7.19
N ASP A 46 8.43 -14.70 8.52
CA ASP A 46 8.05 -15.84 9.35
C ASP A 46 6.53 -16.11 9.22
N PRO A 47 6.10 -17.26 8.68
CA PRO A 47 4.69 -17.60 8.54
C PRO A 47 3.94 -17.61 9.87
N ALA A 48 4.63 -17.79 11.02
CA ALA A 48 4.03 -17.74 12.35
C ALA A 48 3.36 -16.39 12.66
N VAL A 49 3.74 -15.32 11.95
CA VAL A 49 3.04 -14.03 12.03
C VAL A 49 1.56 -14.19 11.70
N LEU A 50 1.21 -15.04 10.72
CA LEU A 50 -0.18 -15.28 10.35
C LEU A 50 -0.95 -15.93 11.49
N GLU A 51 -0.34 -16.82 12.27
CA GLU A 51 -1.01 -17.50 13.40
C GLU A 51 -1.44 -16.52 14.50
N SER A 52 -0.67 -15.44 14.69
CA SER A 52 -1.01 -14.38 15.65
C SER A 52 -2.25 -13.58 15.25
N LEU A 53 -2.62 -13.58 13.96
CA LEU A 53 -3.72 -12.80 13.44
C LEU A 53 -5.06 -13.53 13.62
N THR A 54 -6.12 -12.76 13.82
CA THR A 54 -7.48 -13.31 13.69
C THR A 54 -7.78 -13.61 12.22
N ARG A 55 -8.80 -14.43 11.95
CA ARG A 55 -9.26 -14.68 10.57
C ARG A 55 -9.51 -13.36 9.82
N ARG A 56 -10.18 -12.41 10.46
CA ARG A 56 -10.52 -11.13 9.83
C ARG A 56 -9.31 -10.25 9.55
N GLU A 57 -8.34 -10.25 10.44
CA GLU A 57 -7.06 -9.55 10.23
C GLU A 57 -6.27 -10.16 9.06
N ARG A 58 -6.28 -11.49 8.89
CA ARG A 58 -5.66 -12.16 7.73
C ARG A 58 -6.35 -11.79 6.42
N GLU A 59 -7.68 -11.80 6.38
CA GLU A 59 -8.46 -11.41 5.20
C GLU A 59 -8.17 -9.94 4.79
N VAL A 60 -8.08 -9.03 5.77
CA VAL A 60 -7.70 -7.63 5.52
C VAL A 60 -6.25 -7.53 5.03
N LEU A 61 -5.31 -8.29 5.61
CA LEU A 61 -3.90 -8.30 5.18
C LEU A 61 -3.75 -8.81 3.74
N SER A 62 -4.43 -9.89 3.37
CA SER A 62 -4.48 -10.41 2.00
C SER A 62 -5.00 -9.37 1.01
N CYS A 63 -6.11 -8.70 1.32
CA CYS A 63 -6.63 -7.64 0.47
C CYS A 63 -5.67 -6.44 0.33
N LEU A 64 -4.87 -6.16 1.37
CA LEU A 64 -3.80 -5.15 1.28
C LEU A 64 -2.65 -5.61 0.38
N GLY A 65 -2.30 -6.90 0.40
CA GLY A 65 -1.35 -7.53 -0.53
C GLY A 65 -1.77 -7.41 -1.98
N GLU A 66 -3.07 -7.57 -2.24
CA GLU A 66 -3.69 -7.32 -3.56
C GLU A 66 -3.78 -5.82 -3.93
N GLY A 67 -3.43 -4.91 -3.02
CA GLY A 67 -3.42 -3.48 -3.27
C GLY A 67 -4.79 -2.79 -3.18
N LEU A 68 -5.81 -3.45 -2.62
CA LEU A 68 -7.16 -2.88 -2.54
C LEU A 68 -7.22 -1.62 -1.64
N SER A 69 -8.06 -0.67 -2.04
CA SER A 69 -8.40 0.50 -1.21
C SER A 69 -9.29 0.11 -0.04
N ASN A 70 -9.46 0.97 0.97
CA ASN A 70 -10.35 0.63 2.10
C ASN A 70 -11.81 0.44 1.66
N ALA A 71 -12.24 1.17 0.64
CA ALA A 71 -13.55 0.98 0.01
C ALA A 71 -13.62 -0.38 -0.71
N GLY A 72 -12.60 -0.74 -1.50
CA GLY A 72 -12.56 -2.05 -2.15
C GLY A 72 -12.50 -3.22 -1.17
N ILE A 73 -11.81 -3.06 -0.04
CA ILE A 73 -11.82 -4.04 1.06
C ILE A 73 -13.19 -4.13 1.70
N ALA A 74 -13.84 -2.97 1.93
CA ALA A 74 -15.20 -2.91 2.48
C ALA A 74 -16.20 -3.66 1.59
N ASP A 75 -16.16 -3.41 0.28
CA ASP A 75 -17.01 -4.08 -0.70
C ASP A 75 -16.74 -5.59 -0.74
N ARG A 76 -15.46 -5.99 -0.79
CA ARG A 76 -15.07 -7.40 -0.89
C ARG A 76 -15.40 -8.21 0.36
N LEU A 77 -15.27 -7.58 1.51
CA LEU A 77 -15.43 -8.25 2.81
C LEU A 77 -16.82 -8.01 3.43
N ASP A 78 -17.72 -7.29 2.74
CA ASP A 78 -19.03 -6.89 3.25
C ASP A 78 -18.94 -6.17 4.61
N MET A 79 -18.23 -5.03 4.61
CA MET A 79 -18.00 -4.20 5.79
C MET A 79 -18.23 -2.73 5.50
N ALA A 80 -18.53 -1.95 6.54
CA ALA A 80 -18.38 -0.51 6.44
C ALA A 80 -16.90 -0.09 6.30
N GLU A 81 -16.61 0.91 5.46
CA GLU A 81 -15.25 1.43 5.23
C GLU A 81 -14.58 1.93 6.53
N ALA A 82 -15.36 2.50 7.45
CA ALA A 82 -14.86 2.93 8.77
C ALA A 82 -14.35 1.74 9.62
N THR A 83 -15.01 0.59 9.50
CA THR A 83 -14.59 -0.65 10.18
C THR A 83 -13.29 -1.16 9.57
N VAL A 84 -13.15 -1.11 8.23
CA VAL A 84 -11.89 -1.44 7.55
C VAL A 84 -10.74 -0.56 8.03
N LYS A 85 -10.92 0.77 8.10
CA LYS A 85 -9.91 1.70 8.64
C LYS A 85 -9.42 1.27 10.02
N THR A 86 -10.37 0.83 10.86
CA THR A 86 -10.07 0.36 12.22
C THR A 86 -9.28 -0.96 12.20
N HIS A 87 -9.67 -1.92 11.35
CA HIS A 87 -8.91 -3.17 11.19
C HIS A 87 -7.49 -2.90 10.67
N VAL A 88 -7.32 -2.04 9.67
CA VAL A 88 -6.01 -1.68 9.14
C VAL A 88 -5.14 -1.04 10.22
N SER A 89 -5.68 -0.08 10.99
CA SER A 89 -4.92 0.56 12.06
C SER A 89 -4.48 -0.43 13.15
N ARG A 90 -5.37 -1.34 13.56
CA ARG A 90 -5.06 -2.36 14.58
C ARG A 90 -4.07 -3.39 14.06
N LEU A 91 -4.24 -3.85 12.83
CA LEU A 91 -3.34 -4.78 12.14
C LEU A 91 -1.93 -4.20 12.07
N LEU A 92 -1.78 -2.95 11.61
CA LEU A 92 -0.49 -2.27 11.55
C LEU A 92 0.15 -2.16 12.94
N GLY A 93 -0.61 -1.74 13.96
CA GLY A 93 -0.12 -1.68 15.33
C GLY A 93 0.32 -3.04 15.87
N LYS A 94 -0.47 -4.08 15.64
CA LYS A 94 -0.21 -5.47 16.07
C LYS A 94 1.04 -6.05 15.42
N LEU A 95 1.28 -5.73 14.15
CA LEU A 95 2.43 -6.19 13.37
C LEU A 95 3.65 -5.25 13.48
N GLY A 96 3.55 -4.15 14.24
CA GLY A 96 4.62 -3.16 14.35
C GLY A 96 4.92 -2.40 13.05
N LEU A 97 3.98 -2.38 12.11
CA LEU A 97 4.11 -1.75 10.80
C LEU A 97 3.71 -0.29 10.86
N ARG A 98 4.40 0.54 10.08
CA ARG A 98 4.21 2.00 10.05
C ARG A 98 3.38 2.47 8.86
N SER A 99 3.17 1.61 7.86
CA SER A 99 2.40 1.98 6.68
C SER A 99 1.68 0.79 6.03
N ARG A 100 0.59 1.09 5.31
CA ARG A 100 -0.12 0.12 4.48
C ARG A 100 0.77 -0.53 3.41
N VAL A 101 1.78 0.19 2.93
CA VAL A 101 2.72 -0.31 1.92
C VAL A 101 3.58 -1.43 2.52
N GLN A 102 4.02 -1.28 3.77
CA GLN A 102 4.74 -2.34 4.47
C GLN A 102 3.85 -3.57 4.68
N ALA A 103 2.56 -3.39 5.00
CA ALA A 103 1.62 -4.50 5.13
C ALA A 103 1.40 -5.23 3.79
N ALA A 104 1.28 -4.49 2.68
CA ALA A 104 1.15 -5.09 1.35
C ALA A 104 2.39 -5.90 0.96
N VAL A 105 3.60 -5.38 1.23
CA VAL A 105 4.85 -6.11 1.00
C VAL A 105 4.91 -7.37 1.85
N LEU A 106 4.56 -7.29 3.13
CA LEU A 106 4.52 -8.44 4.03
C LEU A 106 3.53 -9.53 3.54
N ALA A 107 2.35 -9.15 3.08
CA ALA A 107 1.37 -10.08 2.51
C ALA A 107 1.94 -10.83 1.28
N GLN A 108 2.61 -10.09 0.38
CA GLN A 108 3.28 -10.68 -0.79
C GLN A 108 4.44 -11.60 -0.40
N GLU A 109 5.21 -11.26 0.65
CA GLU A 109 6.28 -12.11 1.20
C GLU A 109 5.74 -13.39 1.86
N LEU A 110 4.55 -13.32 2.46
CA LEU A 110 3.84 -14.44 3.07
C LEU A 110 3.01 -15.26 2.07
N GLY A 111 2.88 -14.78 0.82
CA GLY A 111 2.14 -15.46 -0.24
C GLY A 111 0.62 -15.48 -0.05
N ILE A 112 0.05 -14.43 0.57
CA ILE A 112 -1.40 -14.30 0.84
C ILE A 112 -2.01 -13.03 0.24
#